data_AF-A0AAI8ZNA4-F1
#
_entry.id   AF-A0AAI8ZNA4-F1
#
_cell.length_a   1.000
_cell.length_b   1.000
_cell.length_c   1.000
_cell.angle_alpha   90.00
_cell.angle_beta   90.00
_cell.angle_gamma   90.00
#
_symmetry.space_group_name_H-M   'P 1'
#
loop_
_entity.id
_entity.type
_entity.pdbx_description
1 polymer ?
#
loop_
_entity_poly.entity_id
_entity_poly.type
_entity_poly.pdbx_seq_one_letter_code
_entity_poly.pdbx_strand_id
1 'polypeptide(L)'
;MTHNELNDIAVKWLKRAESANGPGCQVALTEVGGLYGGERADAFGYRWGFGAGSVVVESKVSRSDFLADRSKPHRNGTTLGMGTYRYYICPEGLIDICDLPHGWGLLWVNARGHLKLKAGHVCCKKVHGYGVGRDLAYFWQHDADLRFELDMLAHALVRFGDPEEAKTMVRGASREASRLANEVNRLNEELKRTRTDRYWLARYKDKYGEISHDRLNGVGGG
;
A
#
# COMPACT_ATOMS: atom_id res chain seq x y z
N MET A 1 15.37 12.17 8.57
CA MET A 1 14.14 11.70 7.91
C MET A 1 13.82 12.65 6.78
N THR A 2 13.65 12.13 5.58
CA THR A 2 13.44 12.92 4.36
C THR A 2 11.96 13.10 4.08
N HIS A 3 11.63 14.03 3.17
CA HIS A 3 10.26 14.25 2.70
C HIS A 3 9.66 12.99 2.08
N ASN A 4 10.44 12.30 1.25
CA ASN A 4 9.99 11.10 0.55
C ASN A 4 9.73 9.94 1.52
N GLU A 5 10.57 9.77 2.54
CA GLU A 5 10.35 8.77 3.60
C GLU A 5 9.02 9.02 4.34
N LEU A 6 8.67 10.29 4.60
CA LEU A 6 7.40 10.66 5.21
C LEU A 6 6.22 10.36 4.27
N ASN A 7 6.34 10.65 2.97
CA ASN A 7 5.31 10.36 1.97
C ASN A 7 5.01 8.86 1.88
N ASP A 8 6.05 8.03 1.88
CA ASP A 8 5.92 6.57 1.86
C ASP A 8 5.20 6.04 3.10
N ILE A 9 5.51 6.62 4.27
CA ILE A 9 4.84 6.28 5.53
C ILE A 9 3.39 6.76 5.52
N ALA A 10 3.12 7.95 4.99
CA ALA A 10 1.79 8.52 4.87
C ALA A 10 0.88 7.64 4.00
N VAL A 11 1.32 7.21 2.83
CA VAL A 11 0.54 6.32 1.95
C VAL A 11 0.26 4.97 2.61
N LYS A 12 1.25 4.39 3.30
CA LYS A 12 1.04 3.16 4.09
C LYS A 12 0.02 3.36 5.21
N TRP A 13 0.05 4.52 5.87
CA TRP A 13 -0.92 4.85 6.91
C TRP A 13 -2.32 5.06 6.35
N LEU A 14 -2.47 5.74 5.21
CA LEU A 14 -3.76 5.95 4.54
C LEU A 14 -4.48 4.62 4.26
N LYS A 15 -3.75 3.60 3.81
CA LYS A 15 -4.28 2.25 3.56
C LYS A 15 -4.56 1.43 4.82
N ARG A 16 -4.03 1.86 5.98
CA ARG A 16 -4.13 1.09 7.22
C ARG A 16 -5.59 1.04 7.70
N ALA A 17 -6.04 -0.14 8.13
CA ALA A 17 -7.39 -0.34 8.63
C ALA A 17 -7.67 0.50 9.89
N GLU A 18 -8.96 0.79 10.13
CA GLU A 18 -9.41 1.55 11.31
C GLU A 18 -8.98 0.89 12.62
N SER A 19 -9.04 -0.44 12.71
CA SER A 19 -8.60 -1.21 13.88
C SER A 19 -7.12 -1.02 14.22
N ALA A 20 -6.31 -0.55 13.27
CA ALA A 20 -4.88 -0.28 13.43
C ALA A 20 -4.55 1.23 13.44
N ASN A 21 -5.53 2.08 13.76
CA ASN A 21 -5.40 3.56 13.77
C ASN A 21 -5.08 4.16 12.40
N GLY A 22 -5.62 3.60 11.32
CA GLY A 22 -5.62 4.24 10.00
C GLY A 22 -7.02 4.68 9.56
N PRO A 23 -7.13 5.47 8.48
CA PRO A 23 -8.42 5.89 7.94
C PRO A 23 -9.10 4.81 7.07
N GLY A 24 -8.39 3.74 6.69
CA GLY A 24 -8.94 2.62 5.91
C GLY A 24 -9.22 2.97 4.45
N CYS A 25 -8.42 3.86 3.86
CA CYS A 25 -8.59 4.25 2.46
C CYS A 25 -8.30 3.07 1.53
N GLN A 26 -9.17 2.84 0.55
CA GLN A 26 -8.95 1.80 -0.46
C GLN A 26 -8.10 2.31 -1.63
N VAL A 27 -7.95 3.63 -1.79
CA VAL A 27 -7.02 4.27 -2.73
C VAL A 27 -6.05 5.13 -1.92
N ALA A 28 -4.77 5.10 -2.27
CA ALA A 28 -3.76 6.01 -1.72
C ALA A 28 -2.67 6.25 -2.75
N LEU A 29 -2.26 7.50 -2.90
CA LEU A 29 -1.33 8.00 -3.92
C LEU A 29 -0.39 9.04 -3.29
N THR A 30 0.84 9.13 -3.80
CA THR A 30 1.78 10.21 -3.48
C THR A 30 1.80 11.26 -4.59
N GLU A 31 2.19 12.49 -4.23
CA GLU A 31 2.50 13.59 -5.15
C GLU A 31 1.39 13.86 -6.18
N VAL A 32 0.17 14.04 -5.71
CA VAL A 32 -1.01 14.22 -6.57
C VAL A 32 -1.49 15.67 -6.61
N GLY A 33 -2.18 16.04 -7.69
CA GLY A 33 -2.72 17.38 -7.90
C GLY A 33 -1.90 18.18 -8.90
N GLY A 34 -1.86 19.51 -8.71
CA GLY A 34 -1.21 20.45 -9.64
C GLY A 34 -1.94 20.60 -10.99
N LEU A 35 -3.13 20.02 -11.12
CA LEU A 35 -3.97 20.20 -12.30
C LEU A 35 -4.38 21.66 -12.41
N TYR A 36 -4.23 22.24 -13.60
CA TYR A 36 -4.60 23.63 -13.88
C TYR A 36 -3.93 24.66 -12.95
N GLY A 37 -2.76 24.33 -12.38
CA GLY A 37 -2.09 25.17 -11.38
C GLY A 37 -2.74 25.13 -9.98
N GLY A 38 -3.63 24.17 -9.74
CA GLY A 38 -4.33 23.95 -8.49
C GLY A 38 -3.46 23.34 -7.39
N GLU A 39 -4.11 22.99 -6.28
CA GLU A 39 -3.47 22.40 -5.11
C GLU A 39 -2.69 21.12 -5.45
N ARG A 40 -1.54 20.94 -4.80
CA ARG A 40 -0.78 19.69 -4.81
C ARG A 40 -0.73 19.14 -3.39
N ALA A 41 -1.01 17.85 -3.24
CA ALA A 41 -0.91 17.12 -1.99
C ALA A 41 0.27 16.16 -2.01
N ASP A 42 0.98 16.06 -0.88
CA ASP A 42 2.09 15.12 -0.73
C ASP A 42 1.62 13.66 -0.73
N ALA A 43 0.53 13.39 -0.02
CA ALA A 43 -0.18 12.12 -0.08
C ALA A 43 -1.69 12.32 0.00
N PHE A 44 -2.42 11.52 -0.79
CA PHE A 44 -3.87 11.54 -0.86
C PHE A 44 -4.41 10.13 -0.75
N GLY A 45 -5.46 9.95 0.04
CA GLY A 45 -6.20 8.71 0.14
C GLY A 45 -7.69 8.95 -0.02
N TYR A 46 -8.40 7.96 -0.55
CA TYR A 46 -9.85 7.99 -0.62
C TYR A 46 -10.44 6.74 0.00
N ARG A 47 -11.42 6.95 0.89
CA ARG A 47 -12.26 5.88 1.42
C ARG A 47 -13.63 5.92 0.77
N TRP A 48 -14.07 4.82 0.19
CA TRP A 48 -15.45 4.62 -0.23
C TRP A 48 -16.24 3.80 0.80
N GLY A 49 -17.57 3.88 0.73
CA GLY A 49 -18.50 3.17 1.61
C GLY A 49 -19.00 4.01 2.78
N PHE A 50 -19.42 3.36 3.87
CA PHE A 50 -19.93 4.08 5.04
C PHE A 50 -18.82 4.91 5.70
N GLY A 51 -19.07 6.22 5.88
CA GLY A 51 -18.06 7.16 6.36
C GLY A 51 -16.98 7.45 5.33
N ALA A 52 -17.36 7.47 4.05
CA ALA A 52 -16.49 7.86 2.94
C ALA A 52 -15.91 9.26 3.12
N GLY A 53 -14.78 9.49 2.47
CA GLY A 53 -14.10 10.77 2.48
C GLY A 53 -12.66 10.66 1.97
N SER A 54 -12.16 11.77 1.46
CA SER A 54 -10.75 11.92 1.11
C SER A 54 -9.92 12.30 2.33
N VAL A 55 -8.67 11.88 2.33
CA VAL A 55 -7.68 12.21 3.37
C VAL A 55 -6.42 12.71 2.69
N VAL A 56 -6.06 13.96 2.96
CA VAL A 56 -4.79 14.55 2.54
C VAL A 56 -3.80 14.50 3.70
N VAL A 57 -2.55 14.14 3.39
CA VAL A 57 -1.44 14.15 4.35
C VAL A 57 -0.31 14.98 3.75
N GLU A 58 0.12 15.99 4.50
CA GLU A 58 1.20 16.91 4.12
C GLU A 58 2.46 16.62 4.95
N SER A 59 3.55 16.30 4.28
CA SER A 59 4.82 15.95 4.91
C SER A 59 5.60 17.21 5.23
N LYS A 60 6.06 17.35 6.48
CA LYS A 60 6.83 18.50 6.95
C LYS A 60 8.12 18.06 7.61
N VAL A 61 9.24 18.50 7.05
CA VAL A 61 10.60 18.18 7.54
C VAL A 61 11.21 19.32 8.35
N SER A 62 10.62 20.51 8.31
CA SER A 62 11.08 21.69 9.06
C SER A 62 9.91 22.52 9.56
N ARG A 63 10.15 23.31 10.60
CA ARG A 63 9.13 24.20 11.16
C ARG A 63 8.74 25.32 10.19
N SER A 64 9.69 25.85 9.43
CA SER A 64 9.45 26.86 8.39
C SER A 64 8.57 26.32 7.27
N ASP A 65 8.79 25.07 6.85
CA ASP A 65 7.98 24.39 5.84
C ASP A 65 6.52 24.24 6.30
N PHE A 66 6.31 23.84 7.55
CA PHE A 66 4.98 23.82 8.17
C PHE A 66 4.30 25.19 8.15
N LEU A 67 5.00 26.25 8.58
CA LEU A 67 4.41 27.59 8.65
C LEU A 67 4.05 28.15 7.27
N ALA A 68 4.90 27.90 6.27
CA ALA A 68 4.64 28.29 4.89
C ALA A 68 3.42 27.55 4.33
N ASP A 69 3.33 26.24 4.54
CA ASP A 69 2.20 25.44 4.06
C ASP A 69 0.89 25.87 4.70
N ARG A 70 0.89 26.07 6.03
CA ARG A 70 -0.27 26.54 6.79
C ARG A 70 -0.85 27.85 6.27
N SER A 71 -0.02 28.72 5.67
CA SER A 71 -0.46 30.01 5.15
C SER A 71 -1.16 29.93 3.78
N LYS A 72 -1.12 28.79 3.09
CA LYS A 72 -1.70 28.64 1.76
C LYS A 72 -3.24 28.80 1.79
N PRO A 73 -3.86 29.39 0.75
CA PRO A 73 -5.31 29.65 0.72
C PRO A 73 -6.21 28.42 0.92
N HIS A 74 -5.82 27.27 0.33
CA HIS A 74 -6.56 26.01 0.49
C HIS A 74 -6.32 25.34 1.85
N ARG A 75 -5.33 25.80 2.64
CA ARG A 75 -4.98 25.27 3.97
C ARG A 75 -5.62 26.04 5.11
N ASN A 76 -5.79 27.35 4.94
CA ASN A 76 -6.39 28.24 5.92
C ASN A 76 -7.91 28.47 5.71
N GLY A 77 -8.49 27.87 4.67
CA GLY A 77 -9.93 27.95 4.37
C GLY A 77 -10.34 29.16 3.52
N THR A 78 -9.39 29.92 2.98
CA THR A 78 -9.70 31.02 2.04
C THR A 78 -10.29 30.51 0.73
N THR A 79 -9.80 29.36 0.26
CA THR A 79 -10.34 28.68 -0.92
C THR A 79 -10.65 27.23 -0.58
N LEU A 80 -11.54 26.62 -1.37
CA LEU A 80 -11.77 25.18 -1.30
C LEU A 80 -10.47 24.43 -1.63
N GLY A 81 -10.26 23.31 -0.98
CA GLY A 81 -9.05 22.49 -1.12
C GLY A 81 -9.37 21.00 -1.06
N MET A 82 -8.38 20.16 -1.29
CA MET A 82 -8.52 18.71 -1.22
C MET A 82 -8.60 18.21 0.23
N GLY A 83 -9.17 17.02 0.39
CA GLY A 83 -9.20 16.29 1.64
C GLY A 83 -10.37 16.71 2.52
N THR A 84 -11.37 15.82 2.63
CA THR A 84 -12.39 15.88 3.68
C THR A 84 -11.73 15.89 5.05
N TYR A 85 -10.66 15.13 5.22
CA TYR A 85 -9.79 15.18 6.38
C TYR A 85 -8.37 15.52 5.98
N ARG A 86 -7.68 16.28 6.81
CA ARG A 86 -6.35 16.82 6.49
C ARG A 86 -5.40 16.57 7.64
N TYR A 87 -4.19 16.11 7.35
CA TYR A 87 -3.19 15.75 8.34
C TYR A 87 -1.84 16.35 7.98
N TYR A 88 -1.06 16.72 8.99
CA TYR A 88 0.38 16.85 8.86
C TYR A 88 1.07 15.58 9.32
N ILE A 89 2.14 15.20 8.62
CA ILE A 89 3.07 14.16 9.07
C ILE A 89 4.47 14.76 9.21
N CYS A 90 5.11 14.54 10.35
CA CYS A 90 6.43 15.10 10.61
C CYS A 90 7.25 14.22 11.58
N PRO A 91 8.57 14.43 11.67
CA PRO A 91 9.36 13.91 12.77
C PRO A 91 8.79 14.30 14.13
N GLU A 92 8.89 13.39 15.10
CA GLU A 92 8.42 13.63 16.47
C GLU A 92 9.01 14.92 17.07
N GLY A 93 8.14 15.74 17.67
CA GLY A 93 8.52 17.01 18.30
C GLY A 93 8.61 18.23 17.36
N LEU A 94 8.43 18.07 16.05
CA LEU A 94 8.51 19.19 15.09
C LEU A 94 7.25 20.08 15.06
N ILE A 95 6.07 19.46 15.16
CA ILE A 95 4.76 20.11 15.25
C ILE A 95 4.07 19.56 16.50
N ASP A 96 3.50 20.43 17.32
CA ASP A 96 2.63 20.03 18.42
C ASP A 96 1.15 20.22 18.06
N ILE A 97 0.26 19.56 18.79
CA ILE A 97 -1.19 19.65 18.65
C ILE A 97 -1.66 21.11 18.78
N CYS A 98 -1.05 21.89 19.66
CA CYS A 98 -1.36 23.30 19.86
C CYS A 98 -1.04 24.19 18.64
N ASP A 99 -0.20 23.71 17.71
CA ASP A 99 0.15 24.44 16.50
C ASP A 99 -0.85 24.24 15.35
N LEU A 100 -1.68 23.19 15.46
CA LEU A 100 -2.51 22.72 14.37
C LEU A 100 -3.63 23.72 14.08
N PRO A 101 -3.88 24.03 12.79
CA PRO A 101 -5.11 24.71 12.42
C PRO A 101 -6.33 23.87 12.80
N HIS A 102 -7.47 24.54 12.94
CA HIS A 102 -8.73 23.89 13.26
C HIS A 102 -9.03 22.72 12.29
N GLY A 103 -9.41 21.57 12.84
CA GLY A 103 -9.78 20.38 12.07
C GLY A 103 -8.61 19.64 11.40
N TRP A 104 -7.35 20.04 11.63
CA TRP A 104 -6.17 19.31 11.11
C TRP A 104 -5.68 18.25 12.07
N GLY A 105 -5.43 17.05 11.55
CA GLY A 105 -4.80 15.96 12.30
C GLY A 105 -3.27 16.02 12.27
N LEU A 106 -2.64 15.20 13.11
CA LEU A 106 -1.20 15.14 13.27
C LEU A 106 -0.70 13.70 13.43
N LEU A 107 0.34 13.38 12.67
CA LEU A 107 1.05 12.12 12.65
C LEU A 107 2.52 12.39 12.97
N TRP A 108 3.01 11.80 14.06
CA TRP A 108 4.43 11.82 14.36
C TRP A 108 5.12 10.57 13.85
N VAL A 109 6.33 10.72 13.36
CA VAL A 109 7.20 9.61 12.98
C VAL A 109 8.46 9.67 13.82
N ASN A 110 8.77 8.59 14.52
CA ASN A 110 10.01 8.51 15.29
C ASN A 110 11.22 8.19 14.39
N ALA A 111 12.43 8.24 14.95
CA ALA A 111 13.66 7.95 14.20
C ALA A 111 13.73 6.54 13.58
N ARG A 112 12.89 5.59 14.05
CA ARG A 112 12.79 4.23 13.51
C ARG A 112 11.71 4.09 12.41
N GLY A 113 11.06 5.17 12.02
CA GLY A 113 9.97 5.16 11.02
C GLY A 113 8.62 4.70 11.57
N HIS A 114 8.46 4.57 12.90
CA HIS A 114 7.17 4.21 13.48
C HIS A 114 6.28 5.43 13.59
N LEU A 115 5.07 5.32 13.05
CA LEU A 115 4.05 6.35 13.09
C LEU A 115 3.22 6.29 14.37
N LYS A 116 2.99 7.45 14.97
CA LYS A 116 2.11 7.68 16.12
C LYS A 116 1.07 8.74 15.76
N LEU A 117 -0.21 8.35 15.80
CA LEU A 117 -1.34 9.27 15.63
C LEU A 117 -1.47 10.14 16.90
N LYS A 118 -1.48 11.47 16.72
CA LYS A 118 -1.55 12.45 17.81
C LYS A 118 -2.88 13.20 17.86
N ALA A 119 -3.43 13.54 16.70
CA ALA A 119 -4.70 14.24 16.55
C ALA A 119 -5.37 13.86 15.23
N GLY A 120 -6.69 14.00 15.13
CA GLY A 120 -7.44 13.78 13.90
C GLY A 120 -8.70 12.92 14.06
N HIS A 121 -9.52 12.89 13.01
CA HIS A 121 -10.79 12.15 12.96
C HIS A 121 -10.66 10.66 13.31
N VAL A 122 -9.51 10.04 13.04
CA VAL A 122 -9.27 8.62 13.34
C VAL A 122 -9.26 8.39 14.86
N CYS A 123 -8.86 9.37 15.67
CA CYS A 123 -8.89 9.28 17.14
C CYS A 123 -10.33 9.14 17.68
N CYS A 124 -11.29 9.85 17.08
CA CYS A 124 -12.68 9.88 17.56
C CYS A 124 -13.37 8.52 17.46
N LYS A 125 -13.01 7.74 16.44
CA LYS A 125 -13.59 6.41 16.17
C LYS A 125 -13.13 5.34 17.17
N LYS A 126 -12.03 5.57 17.89
CA LYS A 126 -11.51 4.64 18.90
C LYS A 126 -12.32 4.65 20.20
N VAL A 127 -12.90 5.80 20.54
CA VAL A 127 -13.43 6.02 21.90
C VAL A 127 -14.89 5.54 22.05
N HIS A 128 -15.69 5.48 20.98
CA HIS A 128 -17.15 5.29 21.11
C HIS A 128 -17.78 4.20 20.23
N GLY A 129 -17.02 3.38 19.49
CA GLY A 129 -17.60 2.34 18.63
C GLY A 129 -18.63 2.90 17.62
N TYR A 130 -19.72 2.15 17.39
CA TYR A 130 -20.87 2.61 16.60
C TYR A 130 -21.74 3.56 17.46
N GLY A 131 -21.67 4.87 17.21
CA GLY A 131 -22.46 5.88 17.94
C GLY A 131 -21.81 7.26 17.97
N VAL A 132 -21.98 8.00 19.08
CA VAL A 132 -21.64 9.43 19.28
C VAL A 132 -20.20 9.82 18.88
N GLY A 133 -19.22 8.92 18.99
CA GLY A 133 -17.85 9.22 18.55
C GLY A 133 -17.64 9.21 17.03
N ARG A 134 -18.58 8.67 16.24
CA ARG A 134 -18.62 8.94 14.79
C ARG A 134 -19.04 10.37 14.52
N ASP A 135 -19.94 10.93 15.34
CA ASP A 135 -20.40 12.30 15.15
C ASP A 135 -19.27 13.31 15.44
N LEU A 136 -18.38 12.96 16.38
CA LEU A 136 -17.15 13.74 16.63
C LEU A 136 -16.17 13.72 15.45
N ALA A 137 -16.26 12.77 14.51
CA ALA A 137 -15.43 12.81 13.32
C ALA A 137 -15.83 13.96 12.37
N TYR A 138 -17.11 14.37 12.36
CA TYR A 138 -17.58 15.51 11.56
C TYR A 138 -16.91 16.82 11.97
N PHE A 139 -16.49 16.97 13.23
CA PHE A 139 -15.74 18.12 13.71
C PHE A 139 -14.40 18.32 12.96
N TRP A 140 -13.81 17.25 12.45
CA TRP A 140 -12.53 17.28 11.73
C TRP A 140 -12.70 17.43 10.21
N GLN A 141 -13.94 17.57 9.74
CA GLN A 141 -14.21 17.67 8.31
C GLN A 141 -13.92 19.08 7.79
N HIS A 142 -13.41 19.10 6.57
CA HIS A 142 -13.29 20.29 5.75
C HIS A 142 -14.18 20.10 4.52
N ASP A 143 -14.70 21.20 3.99
CA ASP A 143 -15.31 21.19 2.68
C ASP A 143 -14.22 20.89 1.65
N ALA A 144 -14.36 19.75 0.98
CA ALA A 144 -13.40 19.27 0.00
C ALA A 144 -13.84 19.63 -1.41
N ASP A 145 -12.89 20.01 -2.27
CA ASP A 145 -13.16 20.19 -3.69
C ASP A 145 -13.27 18.82 -4.39
N LEU A 146 -14.46 18.22 -4.28
CA LEU A 146 -14.74 16.89 -4.82
C LEU A 146 -14.59 16.84 -6.35
N ARG A 147 -14.83 17.96 -7.05
CA ARG A 147 -14.64 18.03 -8.50
C ARG A 147 -13.17 17.92 -8.85
N PHE A 148 -12.34 18.71 -8.17
CA PHE A 148 -10.89 18.66 -8.36
C PHE A 148 -10.30 17.30 -7.98
N GLU A 149 -10.75 16.70 -6.89
CA GLU A 149 -10.34 15.35 -6.49
C GLU A 149 -10.69 14.28 -7.52
N LEU A 150 -11.89 14.36 -8.11
CA LEU A 150 -12.31 13.43 -9.17
C LEU A 150 -11.44 13.58 -10.42
N ASP A 151 -11.22 14.83 -10.88
CA ASP A 151 -10.37 15.11 -12.04
C ASP A 151 -8.91 14.65 -11.79
N MET A 152 -8.42 14.84 -10.56
CA MET A 152 -7.12 14.34 -10.11
C MET A 152 -7.04 12.80 -10.12
N LEU A 153 -8.09 12.11 -9.64
CA LEU A 153 -8.13 10.65 -9.63
C LEU A 153 -8.17 10.10 -11.05
N ALA A 154 -8.98 10.70 -11.94
CA ALA A 154 -9.02 10.35 -13.34
C ALA A 154 -7.66 10.55 -14.01
N HIS A 155 -7.01 11.70 -13.80
CA HIS A 155 -5.68 11.97 -14.32
C HIS A 155 -4.61 11.00 -13.79
N ALA A 156 -4.68 10.64 -12.50
CA ALA A 156 -3.78 9.64 -11.93
C ALA A 156 -3.98 8.26 -12.55
N LEU A 157 -5.22 7.84 -12.80
CA LEU A 157 -5.54 6.55 -13.41
C LEU A 157 -5.00 6.45 -14.84
N VAL A 158 -5.17 7.49 -15.65
CA VAL A 158 -4.71 7.50 -17.06
C VAL A 158 -3.20 7.28 -17.18
N ARG A 159 -2.40 7.73 -16.20
CA ARG A 159 -0.94 7.47 -16.20
C ARG A 159 -0.57 6.00 -16.09
N PHE A 160 -1.43 5.17 -15.50
CA PHE A 160 -1.22 3.72 -15.39
C PHE A 160 -1.74 2.93 -16.59
N GLY A 161 -2.36 3.61 -17.56
CA GLY A 161 -3.04 3.02 -18.71
C GLY A 161 -4.55 3.02 -18.55
N ASP A 162 -5.27 2.60 -19.59
CA ASP A 162 -6.71 2.41 -19.48
C ASP A 162 -7.02 1.40 -18.36
N PRO A 163 -7.95 1.71 -17.42
CA PRO A 163 -8.23 0.83 -16.29
C PRO A 163 -8.66 -0.59 -16.70
N GLU A 164 -9.34 -0.76 -17.82
CA GLU A 164 -9.78 -2.08 -18.30
C GLU A 164 -8.62 -2.86 -18.93
N GLU A 165 -7.72 -2.18 -19.63
CA GLU A 165 -6.46 -2.77 -20.10
C GLU A 165 -5.58 -3.22 -18.93
N ALA A 166 -5.38 -2.36 -17.92
CA ALA A 166 -4.59 -2.68 -16.73
C ALA A 166 -5.18 -3.88 -15.98
N LYS A 167 -6.50 -3.93 -15.82
CA LYS A 167 -7.21 -5.07 -15.21
C LYS A 167 -7.02 -6.35 -16.01
N THR A 168 -7.07 -6.29 -17.34
CA THR A 168 -6.85 -7.44 -18.22
C THR A 168 -5.41 -7.94 -18.10
N MET A 169 -4.45 -7.02 -18.10
CA MET A 169 -3.03 -7.31 -17.92
C MET A 169 -2.75 -7.98 -16.57
N VAL A 170 -3.25 -7.42 -15.46
CA VAL A 170 -3.06 -7.99 -14.11
C VAL A 170 -3.68 -9.38 -14.00
N ARG A 171 -4.87 -9.60 -14.58
CA ARG A 171 -5.52 -10.92 -14.63
C ARG A 171 -4.70 -11.91 -15.44
N GLY A 172 -4.16 -11.50 -16.60
CA GLY A 172 -3.27 -12.32 -17.42
C GLY A 172 -2.01 -12.72 -16.67
N ALA A 173 -1.31 -11.75 -16.08
CA ALA A 173 -0.09 -11.97 -15.29
C ALA A 173 -0.34 -12.90 -14.09
N SER A 174 -1.46 -12.73 -13.37
CA SER A 174 -1.82 -13.59 -12.23
C SER A 174 -2.08 -15.04 -12.65
N ARG A 175 -2.73 -15.25 -13.79
CA ARG A 175 -2.96 -16.59 -14.37
C ARG A 175 -1.65 -17.26 -14.76
N GLU A 176 -0.77 -16.51 -15.42
CA GLU A 176 0.53 -17.02 -15.86
C GLU A 176 1.44 -17.36 -14.68
N ALA A 177 1.46 -16.52 -13.64
CA ALA A 177 2.17 -16.80 -12.40
C ALA A 177 1.66 -18.10 -11.73
N SER A 178 0.34 -18.31 -11.73
CA SER A 178 -0.27 -19.53 -11.20
C SER A 178 0.09 -20.77 -12.04
N ARG A 179 0.11 -20.62 -13.38
CA ARG A 179 0.53 -21.68 -14.31
C ARG A 179 1.99 -22.08 -14.09
N LEU A 180 2.88 -21.10 -14.02
CA LEU A 180 4.31 -21.32 -13.77
C LEU A 180 4.55 -21.95 -12.40
N ALA A 181 3.85 -21.51 -11.35
CA ALA A 181 3.95 -22.11 -10.01
C ALA A 181 3.58 -23.59 -10.02
N ASN A 182 2.49 -23.96 -10.71
CA ASN A 182 2.08 -25.36 -10.85
C ASN A 182 3.12 -26.19 -11.63
N GLU A 183 3.69 -25.62 -12.69
CA GLU A 183 4.72 -26.28 -13.48
C GLU A 183 6.02 -26.49 -12.67
N VAL A 184 6.44 -25.50 -11.91
CA VAL A 184 7.59 -25.61 -11.00
C VAL A 184 7.35 -26.70 -9.96
N ASN A 185 6.15 -26.78 -9.38
CA ASN A 185 5.81 -27.84 -8.43
C ASN A 185 5.86 -29.22 -9.09
N ARG A 186 5.35 -29.36 -10.32
CA ARG A 186 5.40 -30.60 -11.09
C ARG A 186 6.84 -31.05 -11.37
N LEU A 187 7.66 -30.14 -11.90
CA LEU A 187 9.07 -30.40 -12.19
C LEU A 187 9.86 -30.76 -10.92
N ASN A 188 9.55 -30.13 -9.77
CA ASN A 188 10.16 -30.47 -8.50
C ASN A 188 9.82 -31.90 -8.04
N GLU A 189 8.58 -32.35 -8.23
CA GLU A 189 8.19 -33.73 -7.93
C GLU A 189 8.83 -34.74 -8.88
N GLU A 190 8.89 -34.44 -10.18
CA GLU A 190 9.60 -35.26 -11.16
C GLU A 190 11.09 -35.37 -10.81
N LEU A 191 11.75 -34.25 -10.48
CA LEU A 191 13.15 -34.22 -10.08
C LEU A 191 13.41 -35.07 -8.82
N LYS A 192 12.53 -35.01 -7.82
CA LYS A 192 12.61 -35.86 -6.61
C LYS A 192 12.53 -37.34 -6.97
N ARG A 193 11.59 -37.73 -7.84
CA ARG A 193 11.46 -39.11 -8.32
C ARG A 193 12.72 -39.57 -9.04
N THR A 194 13.19 -38.80 -10.03
CA THR A 194 14.42 -39.12 -10.78
C THR A 194 15.64 -39.25 -9.86
N ARG A 195 15.78 -38.38 -8.85
CA ARG A 195 16.85 -38.49 -7.84
C ARG A 195 16.74 -39.79 -7.03
N THR A 196 15.53 -40.17 -6.65
CA THR A 196 15.25 -41.40 -5.92
C THR A 196 15.56 -42.63 -6.78
N ASP A 197 15.09 -42.65 -8.02
CA ASP A 197 15.35 -43.74 -8.97
C ASP A 197 16.85 -43.89 -9.26
N ARG A 198 17.54 -42.76 -9.47
CA ARG A 198 19.00 -42.73 -9.67
C ARG A 198 19.75 -43.29 -8.46
N TYR A 199 19.31 -42.95 -7.25
CA TYR A 199 19.89 -43.50 -6.01
C TYR A 199 19.70 -45.02 -5.93
N TRP A 200 18.49 -45.52 -6.20
CA TRP A 200 18.22 -46.96 -6.19
C TRP A 200 19.01 -47.69 -7.27
N LEU A 201 19.04 -47.18 -8.50
CA LEU A 201 19.83 -47.74 -9.60
C LEU A 201 21.32 -47.85 -9.24
N ALA A 202 21.91 -46.81 -8.64
CA ALA A 202 23.29 -46.85 -8.19
C ALA A 202 23.52 -47.95 -7.14
N ARG A 203 22.59 -48.10 -6.17
CA ARG A 203 22.63 -49.14 -5.15
C ARG A 203 22.47 -50.55 -5.73
N TYR A 204 21.61 -50.73 -6.73
CA TYR A 204 21.44 -52.01 -7.42
C TYR A 204 22.71 -52.39 -8.21
N LYS A 205 23.31 -51.43 -8.93
CA LYS A 205 24.58 -51.64 -9.64
C LYS A 205 25.71 -52.06 -8.69
N ASP A 206 25.81 -51.43 -7.53
CA ASP A 206 26.81 -51.77 -6.51
C ASP A 206 26.61 -53.20 -5.96
N LYS A 207 25.36 -53.59 -5.68
CA LYS A 207 25.04 -54.90 -5.10
C LYS A 207 25.13 -56.08 -6.07
N TYR A 208 24.74 -55.88 -7.33
CA TYR A 208 24.60 -56.98 -8.30
C TYR A 208 25.58 -56.89 -9.48
N GLY A 209 26.42 -55.86 -9.54
CA GLY A 209 27.27 -55.57 -10.70
C GLY A 209 26.48 -55.02 -11.88
N GLU A 210 27.18 -54.56 -12.93
CA GLU A 210 26.51 -54.20 -14.18
C GLU A 210 26.02 -55.45 -14.90
N ILE A 211 24.77 -55.42 -15.39
CA ILE A 211 24.25 -56.47 -16.25
C ILE A 211 25.04 -56.40 -17.57
N SER A 212 26.05 -57.26 -17.75
CA SER A 212 26.73 -57.38 -19.04
C SER A 212 25.81 -58.10 -20.02
N HIS A 213 25.83 -57.64 -21.28
CA HIS A 213 24.97 -58.12 -22.35
C HIS A 213 25.23 -59.60 -22.73
N ASP A 214 26.29 -60.22 -22.17
CA ASP A 214 26.75 -61.58 -22.49
C ASP A 214 25.84 -62.69 -21.94
N ARG A 215 24.97 -62.41 -20.96
CA ARG A 215 24.12 -63.44 -20.33
C ARG A 215 22.80 -63.73 -21.05
N LEU A 216 22.47 -63.01 -22.13
CA LEU A 216 21.20 -63.19 -22.86
C LEU A 216 21.29 -64.19 -24.04
N ASN A 217 22.50 -64.64 -24.43
CA ASN A 217 22.71 -65.48 -25.61
C ASN A 217 23.11 -66.94 -25.32
N GLY A 218 22.99 -67.42 -24.08
CA GLY A 218 23.53 -68.74 -23.72
C GLY A 218 22.64 -69.60 -22.84
N VAL A 219 21.52 -70.11 -23.39
CA VAL A 219 21.05 -71.50 -23.13
C VAL A 219 20.25 -71.98 -24.35
N GLY A 220 20.97 -72.48 -25.35
CA GLY A 220 20.44 -73.38 -26.37
C GLY A 220 21.41 -74.57 -26.46
N GLY A 221 20.93 -75.77 -26.15
CA GLY A 221 21.66 -77.02 -26.34
C GLY A 221 21.89 -77.80 -25.06
N GLY A 222 21.30 -79.00 -24.99
CA GLY A 222 21.54 -80.02 -23.97
C GLY A 222 20.28 -80.72 -23.54
#